data_AF-A0A819HPC2-F1
#
_entry.id   AF-A0A819HPC2-F1
#
_cell.length_a   1.000
_cell.length_b   1.000
_cell.length_c   1.000
_cell.angle_alpha   90.00
_cell.angle_beta   90.00
_cell.angle_gamma   90.00
#
_symmetry.space_group_name_H-M   'P 1'
#
loop_
_entity.id
_entity.type
_entity.pdbx_description
1 polymer ?
#
loop_
_entity_poly.entity_id
_entity_poly.type
_entity_poly.pdbx_seq_one_letter_code
_entity_poly.pdbx_strand_id
1 'polypeptide(L)'
;MCWSSTLKQFIVLELNDIYLVNENTMMIERIETIKKERWMSCTCSDTSLYLSTRVHGSSILEFSLLPTIRLIKEWKCPDSCLKTEDITCIKYNNETIALLIRNNLNKTMRMKLKSSITFEHIWCFQLDLVYNKEKTLRCCSLTDNEWLIADHEKCRLIHISNDGNMKRMLTYNDIPWSTLLFLLFHNHELNYCIV
;
A
#
# COMPACT_ATOMS: atom_id res chain seq x y z
N MET A 1 -5.00 0.07 6.88
CA MET A 1 -5.64 -1.19 7.30
C MET A 1 -5.29 -2.28 6.30
N CYS A 2 -5.02 -3.50 6.77
CA CYS A 2 -4.90 -4.70 5.95
C CYS A 2 -5.46 -5.91 6.72
N TRP A 3 -5.87 -6.94 6.00
CA TRP A 3 -6.32 -8.22 6.59
C TRP A 3 -5.13 -9.17 6.70
N SER A 4 -4.95 -9.82 7.86
CA SER A 4 -3.97 -10.88 8.04
C SER A 4 -4.69 -12.24 8.10
N SER A 5 -4.45 -13.08 7.10
CA SER A 5 -4.96 -14.46 7.08
C SER A 5 -4.42 -15.29 8.25
N THR A 6 -3.18 -15.02 8.64
CA THR A 6 -2.48 -15.73 9.72
C THR A 6 -3.04 -15.40 11.09
N LEU A 7 -3.35 -14.12 11.35
CA LEU A 7 -3.99 -13.71 12.61
C LEU A 7 -5.51 -13.84 12.57
N LYS A 8 -6.11 -13.97 11.38
CA LYS A 8 -7.56 -13.90 11.13
C LYS A 8 -8.19 -12.62 11.69
N GLN A 9 -7.47 -11.51 11.52
CA GLN A 9 -7.83 -10.21 12.07
C GLN A 9 -7.43 -9.08 11.12
N PHE A 10 -8.13 -7.96 11.22
CA PHE A 10 -7.69 -6.72 10.58
C PHE A 10 -6.60 -6.06 11.40
N ILE A 11 -5.55 -5.60 10.72
CA ILE A 11 -4.51 -4.75 11.29
C ILE A 11 -4.82 -3.31 10.89
N VAL A 12 -5.22 -2.51 11.87
CA VAL A 12 -5.60 -1.10 11.69
C VAL A 12 -4.47 -0.21 12.17
N LEU A 13 -4.06 0.73 11.32
CA LEU A 13 -3.10 1.76 11.69
C LEU A 13 -3.84 3.01 12.13
N GLU A 14 -3.45 3.54 13.27
CA GLU A 14 -3.60 4.93 13.62
C GLU A 14 -2.26 5.66 13.41
N LEU A 15 -2.20 6.95 13.71
CA LEU A 15 -0.99 7.75 13.46
C LEU A 15 0.22 7.18 14.19
N ASN A 16 0.07 6.78 15.46
CA ASN A 16 1.17 6.30 16.30
C ASN A 16 1.00 4.87 16.80
N ASP A 17 -0.20 4.31 16.66
CA ASP A 17 -0.62 3.09 17.30
C ASP A 17 -1.17 2.10 16.26
N ILE A 18 -1.11 0.82 16.59
CA ILE A 18 -1.52 -0.27 15.71
C ILE A 18 -2.45 -1.18 16.50
N TYR A 19 -3.55 -1.55 15.88
CA TYR A 19 -4.61 -2.33 16.50
C TYR A 19 -4.90 -3.60 15.69
N LEU A 20 -5.18 -4.67 16.40
CA LEU A 20 -5.82 -5.87 15.88
C LEU A 20 -7.32 -5.75 16.12
N VAL A 21 -8.10 -5.99 15.07
CA VAL A 21 -9.56 -5.98 15.14
C VAL A 21 -10.07 -7.36 14.74
N ASN A 22 -10.76 -8.01 15.67
CA ASN A 22 -11.46 -9.26 15.39
C ASN A 22 -12.82 -8.94 14.76
N GLU A 23 -13.05 -9.39 13.53
CA GLU A 23 -14.29 -9.10 12.80
C GLU A 23 -15.53 -9.77 13.41
N ASN A 24 -15.36 -10.92 14.07
CA ASN A 24 -16.47 -11.70 14.61
C ASN A 24 -16.92 -11.17 15.97
N THR A 25 -15.97 -10.74 16.81
CA THR A 25 -16.25 -10.23 18.16
C THR A 25 -16.26 -8.71 18.26
N MET A 26 -15.80 -8.02 17.22
CA MET A 26 -15.53 -6.57 17.21
C MET A 26 -14.57 -6.12 18.32
N MET A 27 -13.79 -7.04 18.90
CA MET A 27 -12.77 -6.71 19.87
C MET A 27 -11.60 -6.00 19.20
N ILE A 28 -11.11 -4.95 19.86
CA ILE A 28 -9.99 -4.13 19.42
C ILE A 28 -8.88 -4.23 20.45
N GLU A 29 -7.72 -4.71 20.03
CA GLU A 29 -6.55 -4.89 20.88
C GLU A 29 -5.38 -4.10 20.32
N ARG A 30 -4.67 -3.36 21.17
CA ARG A 30 -3.50 -2.59 20.75
C ARG A 30 -2.26 -3.48 20.75
N ILE A 31 -1.46 -3.40 19.69
CA ILE A 31 -0.18 -4.12 19.61
C ILE A 31 0.87 -3.31 20.39
N GLU A 32 1.25 -3.77 21.57
CA GLU A 32 2.22 -3.07 22.42
C GLU A 32 3.69 -3.32 22.06
N THR A 33 3.97 -4.40 21.33
CA THR A 33 5.35 -4.79 20.98
C THR A 33 5.97 -3.91 19.90
N ILE A 34 5.14 -3.21 19.11
CA ILE A 34 5.61 -2.28 18.09
C ILE A 34 5.76 -0.91 18.73
N LYS A 35 6.97 -0.33 18.63
CA LYS A 35 7.25 1.03 19.09
C LYS A 35 6.34 2.03 18.38
N LYS A 36 5.91 3.06 19.10
CA LYS A 36 5.17 4.17 18.49
C LYS A 36 6.04 4.90 17.48
N GLU A 37 5.54 5.02 16.27
CA GLU A 37 6.13 5.81 15.18
C GLU A 37 5.02 6.46 14.39
N ARG A 38 5.33 7.49 13.61
CA ARG A 38 4.34 8.07 12.69
C ARG A 38 4.12 7.09 11.54
N TRP A 39 3.09 6.28 11.59
CA TRP A 39 2.76 5.30 10.54
C TRP A 39 1.98 5.95 9.39
N MET A 40 2.23 5.47 8.17
CA MET A 40 1.55 5.96 6.96
C MET A 40 0.69 4.87 6.30
N SER A 41 1.24 3.68 6.13
CA SER A 41 0.57 2.59 5.43
C SER A 41 1.02 1.22 5.93
N CYS A 42 0.14 0.23 5.79
CA CYS A 42 0.41 -1.17 6.13
C CYS A 42 -0.05 -2.12 5.04
N THR A 43 0.64 -3.26 4.95
CA THR A 43 0.22 -4.44 4.22
C THR A 43 0.83 -5.67 4.91
N CYS A 44 0.31 -6.86 4.68
CA CYS A 44 0.94 -8.07 5.20
C CYS A 44 0.98 -9.19 4.16
N SER A 45 1.94 -10.09 4.36
CA SER A 45 1.94 -11.45 3.80
C SER A 45 1.39 -12.41 4.87
N ASP A 46 1.48 -13.72 4.62
CA ASP A 46 1.14 -14.73 5.62
C ASP A 46 2.11 -14.72 6.80
N THR A 47 3.36 -14.30 6.61
CA THR A 47 4.38 -14.37 7.68
C THR A 47 4.73 -13.01 8.26
N SER A 48 4.53 -11.94 7.50
CA SER A 48 5.12 -10.63 7.80
C SER A 48 4.12 -9.49 7.68
N LEU A 49 4.19 -8.55 8.61
CA LEU A 49 3.57 -7.23 8.53
C LEU A 49 4.60 -6.21 8.04
N TYR A 50 4.27 -5.50 6.97
CA TYR A 50 5.06 -4.40 6.46
C TYR A 50 4.40 -3.07 6.82
N LEU A 51 5.18 -2.13 7.34
CA LEU A 51 4.75 -0.79 7.73
C LEU A 51 5.62 0.27 7.06
N SER A 52 5.02 1.36 6.59
CA SER A 52 5.76 2.55 6.15
C SER A 52 5.62 3.71 7.13
N THR A 53 6.68 4.51 7.28
CA THR A 53 6.65 5.71 8.13
C THR A 53 6.15 6.94 7.38
N ARG A 54 5.58 7.90 8.10
CA ARG A 54 4.99 9.16 7.61
C ARG A 54 5.98 10.31 7.76
N VAL A 55 7.15 10.17 7.15
CA VAL A 55 8.23 11.16 7.15
C VAL A 55 8.94 11.18 5.79
N HIS A 56 9.59 12.29 5.48
CA HIS A 56 10.49 12.42 4.32
C HIS A 56 11.64 11.42 4.42
N GLY A 57 11.93 10.72 3.32
CA GLY A 57 12.81 9.54 3.34
C GLY A 57 12.19 8.37 4.09
N SER A 58 10.88 8.15 3.90
CA SER A 58 10.09 7.12 4.60
C SER A 58 10.82 5.77 4.64
N SER A 59 10.84 5.15 5.82
CA SER A 59 11.32 3.77 6.01
C SER A 59 10.20 2.77 5.72
N ILE A 60 10.59 1.54 5.40
CA ILE A 60 9.71 0.36 5.46
C ILE A 60 10.25 -0.59 6.53
N LEU A 61 9.40 -1.02 7.44
CA LEU A 61 9.71 -1.94 8.50
C LEU A 61 8.94 -3.24 8.28
N GLU A 62 9.63 -4.36 8.41
CA GLU A 62 9.05 -5.70 8.37
C GLU A 62 9.03 -6.29 9.79
N PHE A 63 7.87 -6.78 10.20
CA PHE A 63 7.65 -7.47 11.46
C PHE A 63 7.18 -8.90 11.19
N SER A 64 7.61 -9.88 11.97
CA SER A 64 6.96 -11.20 11.95
C SER A 64 5.54 -11.07 12.50
N LEU A 65 4.60 -11.87 12.00
CA LEU A 65 3.26 -11.99 12.58
C LEU A 65 3.21 -13.04 13.70
N LEU A 66 3.92 -14.15 13.52
CA LEU A 66 3.98 -15.28 14.47
C LEU A 66 5.43 -15.68 14.80
N PRO A 67 5.67 -16.33 15.96
CA PRO A 67 4.72 -16.54 17.05
C PRO A 67 4.40 -15.25 17.83
N THR A 68 5.24 -14.23 17.69
CA THR A 68 5.04 -12.90 18.27
C THR A 68 5.40 -11.82 17.26
N ILE A 69 4.77 -10.67 17.42
CA ILE A 69 5.02 -9.52 16.56
C ILE A 69 6.32 -8.84 16.98
N ARG A 70 7.36 -8.99 16.16
CA ARG A 70 8.70 -8.43 16.39
C ARG A 70 9.31 -7.94 15.09
N LEU A 71 10.13 -6.89 15.19
CA LEU A 71 10.85 -6.33 14.06
C LEU A 71 11.85 -7.35 13.52
N ILE A 72 11.77 -7.64 12.22
CA ILE A 72 12.72 -8.47 11.47
C ILE A 72 13.75 -7.56 10.82
N LYS A 73 13.29 -6.56 10.07
CA LYS A 73 14.15 -5.74 9.20
C LYS A 73 13.58 -4.34 9.02
N GLU A 74 14.46 -3.39 8.75
CA GLU A 74 14.10 -2.04 8.37
C GLU A 74 14.90 -1.63 7.12
N TRP A 75 14.20 -1.12 6.12
CA TRP A 75 14.79 -0.46 4.96
C TRP A 75 14.60 1.04 5.09
N LYS A 76 15.71 1.77 5.22
CA LYS A 76 15.74 3.23 5.31
C LYS A 76 16.05 3.83 3.94
N CYS A 77 15.94 5.15 3.82
CA CYS A 77 16.52 5.88 2.70
C CYS A 77 18.04 5.58 2.60
N PRO A 78 18.59 5.28 1.40
CA PRO A 78 17.97 5.40 0.07
C PRO A 78 17.29 4.11 -0.46
N ASP A 79 17.33 3.00 0.30
CA ASP A 79 16.84 1.71 -0.17
C ASP A 79 15.31 1.68 -0.33
N SER A 80 14.59 2.33 0.59
CA SER A 80 13.14 2.48 0.56
C SER A 80 12.71 3.53 -0.49
N CYS A 81 13.03 4.79 -0.24
CA CYS A 81 12.81 5.95 -1.11
C CYS A 81 13.88 7.02 -0.88
N LEU A 82 13.91 8.06 -1.71
CA LEU A 82 14.84 9.18 -1.58
C LEU A 82 14.47 10.08 -0.39
N LYS A 83 15.44 10.87 0.12
CA LYS A 83 15.22 11.80 1.24
C LYS A 83 14.10 12.82 1.01
N THR A 84 13.79 13.14 -0.24
CA THR A 84 12.78 14.13 -0.63
C THR A 84 11.42 13.48 -0.95
N GLU A 85 11.37 12.15 -0.85
CA GLU A 85 10.22 11.34 -1.15
C GLU A 85 9.50 10.84 0.12
N ASP A 86 8.22 10.54 -0.02
CA ASP A 86 7.42 9.84 0.98
C ASP A 86 6.74 8.62 0.37
N ILE A 87 6.59 7.55 1.14
CA ILE A 87 5.81 6.37 0.76
C ILE A 87 4.37 6.55 1.24
N THR A 88 3.44 6.77 0.32
CA THR A 88 2.03 7.07 0.63
C THR A 88 1.15 5.83 0.70
N CYS A 89 1.54 4.75 0.02
CA CYS A 89 0.85 3.47 0.07
C CYS A 89 1.83 2.32 -0.10
N ILE A 90 1.60 1.24 0.63
CA ILE A 90 2.27 -0.04 0.42
C ILE A 90 1.23 -1.15 0.21
N LYS A 91 1.53 -2.09 -0.69
CA LYS A 91 0.71 -3.29 -0.93
C LYS A 91 1.61 -4.49 -1.22
N TYR A 92 1.36 -5.57 -0.50
CA TYR A 92 1.99 -6.86 -0.72
C TYR A 92 1.12 -7.67 -1.66
N ASN A 93 1.76 -8.37 -2.58
CA ASN A 93 1.12 -9.38 -3.41
C ASN A 93 2.17 -10.37 -3.89
N ASN A 94 1.98 -11.66 -3.62
CA ASN A 94 2.78 -12.75 -4.19
C ASN A 94 4.30 -12.47 -4.23
N GLU A 95 4.90 -12.36 -3.03
CA GLU A 95 6.34 -12.07 -2.85
C GLU A 95 6.85 -10.73 -3.42
N THR A 96 5.94 -9.82 -3.76
CA THR A 96 6.28 -8.47 -4.19
C THR A 96 5.63 -7.42 -3.31
N ILE A 97 6.27 -6.25 -3.23
CA ILE A 97 5.76 -5.08 -2.54
C ILE A 97 5.70 -3.93 -3.52
N ALA A 98 4.48 -3.46 -3.77
CA ALA A 98 4.16 -2.25 -4.47
C ALA A 98 4.23 -1.05 -3.53
N LEU A 99 4.94 0.00 -3.97
CA LEU A 99 5.09 1.26 -3.27
C LEU A 99 4.57 2.39 -4.13
N LEU A 100 3.63 3.19 -3.61
CA LEU A 100 3.34 4.51 -4.16
C LEU A 100 4.26 5.52 -3.47
N ILE A 101 5.14 6.13 -4.27
CA ILE A 101 6.18 7.04 -3.80
C ILE A 101 5.91 8.43 -4.36
N ARG A 102 5.78 9.40 -3.48
CA ARG A 102 5.60 10.81 -3.79
C ARG A 102 6.92 11.54 -3.65
N ASN A 103 7.27 12.39 -4.59
CA ASN A 103 8.35 13.36 -4.44
C ASN A 103 7.78 14.75 -4.20
N ASN A 104 8.10 15.35 -3.06
CA ASN A 104 7.48 16.60 -2.63
C ASN A 104 8.05 17.84 -3.32
N LEU A 105 9.29 17.75 -3.82
CA LEU A 105 9.99 18.87 -4.45
C LEU A 105 9.49 19.12 -5.86
N ASN A 106 9.49 18.07 -6.69
CA ASN A 106 9.09 18.15 -8.10
C ASN A 106 7.59 17.85 -8.32
N LYS A 107 6.84 17.54 -7.25
CA LYS A 107 5.41 17.18 -7.30
C LYS A 107 5.10 15.95 -8.15
N THR A 108 6.06 15.06 -8.32
CA THR A 108 5.84 13.82 -9.07
C THR A 108 5.46 12.67 -8.14
N MET A 109 4.91 11.62 -8.74
CA MET A 109 4.63 10.38 -8.04
C MET A 109 4.88 9.20 -8.96
N ARG A 110 5.29 8.09 -8.37
CA ARG A 110 5.60 6.85 -9.09
C ARG A 110 5.15 5.65 -8.31
N MET A 111 4.83 4.60 -9.02
CA MET A 111 4.68 3.27 -8.45
C MET A 111 5.99 2.51 -8.65
N LYS A 112 6.49 1.88 -7.59
CA LYS A 112 7.68 1.03 -7.63
C LYS A 112 7.31 -0.35 -7.15
N LEU A 113 7.68 -1.39 -7.91
CA LEU A 113 7.56 -2.77 -7.47
C LEU A 113 8.93 -3.30 -7.03
N LYS A 114 8.95 -4.00 -5.90
CA LYS A 114 10.14 -4.63 -5.33
C LYS A 114 9.84 -6.07 -4.95
N SER A 115 10.87 -6.92 -4.93
CA SER A 115 10.78 -8.22 -4.24
C SER A 115 10.56 -7.99 -2.74
N SER A 116 9.66 -8.74 -2.09
CA SER A 116 9.53 -8.69 -0.62
C SER A 116 10.70 -9.38 0.09
N ILE A 117 11.39 -10.28 -0.61
CA ILE A 117 12.48 -11.10 -0.05
C ILE A 117 13.80 -10.34 -0.12
N THR A 118 14.22 -9.93 -1.32
CA THR A 118 15.51 -9.24 -1.53
C THR A 118 15.38 -7.73 -1.42
N PHE A 119 14.17 -7.19 -1.56
CA PHE A 119 13.91 -5.75 -1.65
C PHE A 119 14.53 -5.05 -2.88
N GLU A 120 15.00 -5.86 -3.84
CA GLU A 120 15.49 -5.39 -5.13
C GLU A 120 14.35 -4.83 -5.97
N HIS A 121 14.71 -3.87 -6.83
CA HIS A 121 13.80 -3.24 -7.76
C HIS A 121 13.41 -4.23 -8.86
N ILE A 122 12.11 -4.34 -9.14
CA ILE A 122 11.59 -5.10 -10.29
C ILE A 122 11.28 -4.13 -11.45
N TRP A 123 10.37 -3.17 -11.21
CA TRP A 123 10.07 -2.10 -12.18
C TRP A 123 9.59 -0.82 -11.47
N CYS A 124 9.52 0.28 -12.24
CA CYS A 124 8.99 1.56 -11.78
C CYS A 124 8.14 2.19 -12.87
N PHE A 125 6.91 2.56 -12.52
CA PHE A 125 5.97 3.26 -13.38
C PHE A 125 5.80 4.70 -12.93
N GLN A 126 6.13 5.66 -13.80
CA GLN A 126 5.99 7.08 -13.52
C GLN A 126 4.55 7.52 -13.81
N LEU A 127 3.88 8.12 -12.83
CA LEU A 127 2.55 8.67 -13.02
C LEU A 127 2.67 10.09 -13.59
N ASP A 128 1.86 10.39 -14.61
CA ASP A 128 1.72 11.71 -15.24
C ASP A 128 0.88 12.65 -14.37
N LEU A 129 1.24 12.83 -13.11
CA LEU A 129 0.46 13.60 -12.13
C LEU A 129 1.28 14.72 -11.52
N VAL A 130 0.67 15.90 -11.42
CA VAL A 130 1.15 17.00 -10.57
C VAL A 130 0.42 16.87 -9.24
N TYR A 131 1.12 16.36 -8.23
CA TYR A 131 0.49 15.95 -6.98
C TYR A 131 -0.20 17.09 -6.22
N ASN A 132 -1.48 16.90 -5.86
CA ASN A 132 -2.20 17.69 -4.86
C ASN A 132 -2.24 17.01 -3.47
N LYS A 133 -1.86 17.75 -2.41
CA LYS A 133 -1.82 17.29 -1.01
C LYS A 133 -3.16 16.75 -0.48
N GLU A 134 -4.27 17.26 -1.00
CA GLU A 134 -5.61 16.96 -0.50
C GLU A 134 -6.19 15.65 -1.06
N LYS A 135 -5.62 15.12 -2.16
CA LYS A 135 -6.17 13.96 -2.85
C LYS A 135 -5.28 12.74 -2.66
N THR A 136 -5.90 11.61 -2.33
CA THR A 136 -5.18 10.35 -2.07
C THR A 136 -5.18 9.45 -3.29
N LEU A 137 -4.00 8.91 -3.62
CA LEU A 137 -3.92 7.76 -4.50
C LEU A 137 -3.81 6.48 -3.69
N ARG A 138 -4.45 5.45 -4.18
CA ARG A 138 -4.43 4.11 -3.60
C ARG A 138 -4.12 3.11 -4.70
N CYS A 139 -3.44 2.04 -4.33
CA CYS A 139 -3.28 0.89 -5.20
C CYS A 139 -3.83 -0.37 -4.53
N CYS A 140 -4.20 -1.34 -5.36
CA CYS A 140 -4.42 -2.72 -4.97
C CYS A 140 -3.82 -3.65 -6.03
N SER A 141 -3.53 -4.88 -5.63
CA SER A 141 -3.25 -5.95 -6.57
C SER A 141 -4.54 -6.45 -7.20
N LEU A 142 -4.42 -6.95 -8.42
CA LEU A 142 -5.41 -7.73 -9.15
C LEU A 142 -4.89 -9.18 -9.29
N THR A 143 -5.65 -10.02 -9.99
CA THR A 143 -5.17 -11.34 -10.43
C THR A 143 -3.91 -11.22 -11.29
N ASP A 144 -3.14 -12.31 -11.39
CA ASP A 144 -1.96 -12.41 -12.27
C ASP A 144 -0.83 -11.40 -11.97
N ASN A 145 -0.72 -10.96 -10.72
CA ASN A 145 0.27 -9.98 -10.25
C ASN A 145 0.18 -8.61 -10.93
N GLU A 146 -1.02 -8.25 -11.37
CA GLU A 146 -1.31 -6.96 -11.95
C GLU A 146 -1.77 -5.98 -10.88
N TRP A 147 -1.80 -4.70 -11.24
CA TRP A 147 -2.01 -3.63 -10.29
C TRP A 147 -3.02 -2.63 -10.79
N LEU A 148 -3.87 -2.17 -9.89
CA LEU A 148 -4.81 -1.09 -10.14
C LEU A 148 -4.45 0.09 -9.26
N ILE A 149 -4.28 1.26 -9.87
CA ILE A 149 -4.13 2.53 -9.16
C ILE A 149 -5.41 3.32 -9.35
N ALA A 150 -6.02 3.74 -8.24
CA ALA A 150 -7.09 4.72 -8.25
C ALA A 150 -6.52 6.11 -8.00
N ASP A 151 -6.71 6.96 -9.00
CA ASP A 151 -6.29 8.34 -9.06
C ASP A 151 -7.51 9.25 -8.88
N HIS A 152 -7.71 9.63 -7.63
CA HIS A 152 -8.77 10.54 -7.19
C HIS A 152 -8.60 11.96 -7.77
N GLU A 153 -7.40 12.34 -8.23
CA GLU A 153 -7.16 13.68 -8.75
C GLU A 153 -7.69 13.85 -10.15
N LYS A 154 -7.36 12.91 -11.05
CA LYS A 154 -7.83 12.90 -12.44
C LYS A 154 -9.08 12.04 -12.66
N CYS A 155 -9.72 11.58 -11.59
CA CYS A 155 -10.90 10.72 -11.64
C CYS A 155 -10.69 9.50 -12.55
N ARG A 156 -9.62 8.74 -12.32
CA ARG A 156 -9.27 7.60 -13.17
C ARG A 156 -8.74 6.40 -12.42
N LEU A 157 -8.90 5.24 -13.05
CA LEU A 157 -8.23 3.99 -12.71
C LEU A 157 -7.15 3.72 -13.74
N ILE A 158 -5.98 3.30 -13.28
CA ILE A 158 -4.84 2.94 -14.12
C ILE A 158 -4.50 1.49 -13.84
N HIS A 159 -4.65 0.65 -14.86
CA HIS A 159 -4.31 -0.77 -14.81
C HIS A 159 -2.88 -0.96 -15.33
N ILE A 160 -2.04 -1.52 -14.47
CA ILE A 160 -0.61 -1.78 -14.72
C ILE A 160 -0.41 -3.29 -14.75
N SER A 161 0.25 -3.78 -15.78
CA SER A 161 0.64 -5.19 -15.94
C SER A 161 1.73 -5.59 -14.93
N ASN A 162 1.95 -6.89 -14.82
CA ASN A 162 2.99 -7.47 -13.96
C ASN A 162 4.43 -7.02 -14.31
N ASP A 163 4.68 -6.58 -15.55
CA ASP A 163 5.95 -6.04 -16.04
C ASP A 163 6.08 -4.51 -15.92
N GLY A 164 5.07 -3.85 -15.34
CA GLY A 164 5.09 -2.41 -15.06
C GLY A 164 4.60 -1.52 -16.21
N ASN A 165 4.05 -2.10 -17.27
CA ASN A 165 3.44 -1.34 -18.37
C ASN A 165 2.00 -0.95 -18.07
N MET A 166 1.54 0.18 -18.60
CA MET A 166 0.13 0.56 -18.52
C MET A 166 -0.67 -0.25 -19.56
N LYS A 167 -1.63 -1.06 -19.10
CA LYS A 167 -2.55 -1.79 -19.97
C LYS A 167 -3.74 -0.95 -20.39
N ARG A 168 -4.37 -0.31 -19.42
CA ARG A 168 -5.63 0.41 -19.61
C ARG A 168 -5.75 1.56 -18.63
N MET A 169 -6.46 2.59 -19.06
CA MET A 169 -6.89 3.69 -18.22
C MET A 169 -8.40 3.86 -18.38
N LEU A 170 -9.10 3.98 -17.26
CA LEU A 170 -10.55 4.21 -17.20
C LEU A 170 -10.82 5.49 -16.45
N THR A 171 -11.62 6.39 -17.00
CA THR A 171 -12.07 7.58 -16.29
C THR A 171 -13.45 7.34 -15.69
N TYR A 172 -13.72 7.95 -14.54
CA TYR A 172 -15.04 7.98 -13.93
C TYR A 172 -15.47 9.43 -13.71
N ASN A 173 -16.78 9.69 -13.78
CA ASN A 173 -17.30 11.05 -13.70
C ASN A 173 -17.34 11.57 -12.25
N ASP A 174 -17.67 10.69 -11.32
CA ASP A 174 -17.82 11.04 -9.90
C ASP A 174 -16.72 10.42 -9.07
N ILE A 175 -16.09 11.24 -8.24
CA ILE A 175 -15.02 10.78 -7.36
C ILE A 175 -15.64 9.94 -6.24
N PRO A 176 -15.25 8.66 -6.10
CA PRO A 176 -15.76 7.85 -5.01
C PRO A 176 -15.35 8.46 -3.67
N TRP A 177 -16.32 8.57 -2.77
CA TRP A 177 -16.12 9.11 -1.41
C TRP A 177 -15.00 8.39 -0.64
N SER A 178 -14.78 7.11 -0.95
CA SER A 178 -13.67 6.32 -0.44
C SER A 178 -12.99 5.55 -1.56
N THR A 179 -11.80 6.01 -1.95
CA THR A 179 -10.92 5.32 -2.90
C THR A 179 -10.61 3.88 -2.48
N LEU A 180 -10.58 3.60 -1.17
CA LEU A 180 -10.35 2.25 -0.66
C LEU A 180 -11.56 1.33 -0.92
N LEU A 181 -12.78 1.79 -0.62
CA LEU A 181 -14.00 1.02 -0.91
C LEU A 181 -14.16 0.80 -2.41
N PHE A 182 -13.89 1.84 -3.20
CA PHE A 182 -13.96 1.75 -4.65
C PHE A 182 -13.05 0.66 -5.23
N LEU A 183 -11.80 0.60 -4.77
CA LEU A 183 -10.87 -0.45 -5.16
C LEU A 183 -11.31 -1.84 -4.67
N LEU A 184 -11.90 -1.95 -3.47
CA LEU A 184 -12.41 -3.23 -2.97
C LEU A 184 -13.58 -3.76 -3.82
N PHE A 185 -14.52 -2.89 -4.22
CA PHE A 185 -15.61 -3.26 -5.12
C PHE A 185 -15.07 -3.70 -6.49
N HIS A 186 -14.15 -2.95 -7.08
CA HIS A 186 -13.59 -3.31 -8.39
C HIS A 186 -12.70 -4.57 -8.34
N ASN A 187 -12.05 -4.87 -7.21
CA ASN A 187 -11.29 -6.11 -7.07
C ASN A 187 -12.23 -7.34 -6.98
N HIS A 188 -13.39 -7.20 -6.34
CA HIS A 188 -14.41 -8.26 -6.32
C HIS A 188 -15.16 -8.39 -7.65
N GLU A 189 -15.48 -7.28 -8.32
CA GLU A 189 -16.18 -7.27 -9.61
C GLU A 189 -15.27 -7.62 -10.80
N LEU A 190 -13.94 -7.60 -10.68
CA LEU A 190 -13.08 -8.15 -11.73
C LEU A 190 -13.14 -9.70 -11.85
N ASN A 191 -13.84 -10.39 -10.93
CA ASN A 191 -14.25 -11.80 -11.08
C ASN A 191 -15.65 -11.96 -11.72
N TYR A 192 -16.42 -10.89 -11.88
CA TYR A 192 -17.71 -10.88 -12.57
C TYR A 192 -17.87 -9.55 -13.31
N CYS A 193 -17.58 -9.56 -14.61
CA CYS A 193 -17.88 -8.47 -15.54
C CYS A 193 -19.20 -7.77 -15.23
N ILE A 194 -19.21 -6.44 -15.19
CA ILE A 194 -20.43 -5.61 -15.32
C ILE A 194 -20.01 -4.39 -16.17
N VAL A 195 -20.42 -4.27 -17.44
CA VAL A 195 -21.68 -3.67 -17.97
C VAL A 195 -21.89 -2.24 -17.49
#